data_AF-A0A9E1J0P8-F1
#
_entry.id   AF-A0A9E1J0P8-F1
#
_cell.length_a   1.000
_cell.length_b   1.000
_cell.length_c   1.000
_cell.angle_alpha   90.00
_cell.angle_beta   90.00
_cell.angle_gamma   90.00
#
_symmetry.space_group_name_H-M   'P 1'
#
loop_
_entity.id
_entity.type
_entity.pdbx_description
1 polymer ?
#
loop_
_entity_poly.entity_id
_entity_poly.type
_entity_poly.pdbx_seq_one_letter_code
_entity_poly.pdbx_strand_id
1 'polypeptide(L)'
;MFIYDSMTQGLELLAMRELQEAENLFLSVINDPYTLPEETKQAKKYLSDIRDCKKGDKTLDFDLYKDLVKKVIISLDYVDELISDIYFSPAQSYSEIDQELFSAIPSIVSRLKQIKIRDISARDKIFSRFEKGGARLIKKRLGNMKGDVDRLDKPFDTYRYKTIFRKLVEQINPFLLERHLELLDYVLSTGEIGLLEDPKLTILTPKYAWIIESTLKSQWYLLRSYFFKARAEIESQFKKKEGTRKYWEEVKYKKIKIFEECGFSETNIQKFLFIDKLNYKTLEEIHSFARTMDLVLMPRDVSLALRGVEKAKDHIRERGGFLRGNRKIFQDSLLDLGFSKKNAYVIAKQAKRFNNHQISEAFALSLKVARGEIAWYRIPPDSEKLKIEIENQCAKHLSTVRIHLFERGRLNKILLQEGKKLIREYLERVYGDKVSDLHCYFRLETIHQYYKLKYFHYHEEAVPSVSELIKISRKEFHPTLIKGYEAFVKKKRLQIPTALYKKIASSESVTEWEDTYTTPEEKILLRFWFLMDHGVTINQKLVDGGVLQPGFDLWEFLKGQGKS
;
A
#
# COMPACT_ATOMS: atom_id res chain seq x y z
N MET A 1 42.24 -30.49 29.65
CA MET A 1 42.10 -30.69 28.19
C MET A 1 40.80 -30.05 27.73
N PHE A 2 40.85 -29.14 26.75
CA PHE A 2 39.65 -28.58 26.11
C PHE A 2 39.06 -29.59 25.12
N ILE A 3 37.78 -29.92 25.26
CA ILE A 3 37.16 -31.07 24.59
C ILE A 3 36.19 -30.58 23.50
N TYR A 4 36.46 -30.99 22.26
CA TYR A 4 35.57 -30.72 21.12
C TYR A 4 34.61 -31.88 20.84
N ASP A 5 35.10 -33.11 20.96
CA ASP A 5 34.33 -34.32 20.73
C ASP A 5 34.52 -35.26 21.92
N SER A 6 33.67 -35.09 22.93
CA SER A 6 33.73 -35.85 24.18
C SER A 6 33.57 -37.36 23.94
N MET A 7 32.85 -37.77 22.88
CA MET A 7 32.66 -39.17 22.55
C MET A 7 33.93 -39.78 21.97
N THR A 8 34.55 -39.12 20.99
CA THR A 8 35.79 -39.60 20.37
C THR A 8 36.96 -39.54 21.35
N GLN A 9 37.08 -38.44 22.12
CA GLN A 9 38.12 -38.34 23.15
C GLN A 9 37.92 -39.35 24.28
N GLY A 10 36.68 -39.64 24.68
CA GLY A 10 36.38 -40.72 25.62
C GLY A 10 36.81 -42.10 25.11
N LEU A 11 36.63 -42.36 23.81
CA LEU A 11 37.08 -43.59 23.15
C LEU A 11 38.61 -43.68 23.03
N GLU A 12 39.29 -42.55 22.77
CA GLU A 12 40.76 -42.47 22.75
C GLU A 12 41.35 -42.79 24.13
N LEU A 13 40.81 -42.20 25.20
CA LEU A 13 41.24 -42.46 26.57
C LEU A 13 40.95 -43.90 26.99
N LEU A 14 39.81 -44.46 26.58
CA LEU A 14 39.51 -45.89 26.70
C LEU A 14 40.59 -46.74 26.03
N ALA A 15 40.96 -46.44 24.79
CA ALA A 15 41.99 -47.16 24.05
C ALA A 15 43.40 -47.02 24.69
N MET A 16 43.67 -45.90 25.36
CA MET A 16 44.91 -45.65 26.11
C MET A 16 44.90 -46.22 27.54
N ARG A 17 43.80 -46.88 27.96
CA ARG A 17 43.58 -47.45 29.31
C ARG A 17 43.39 -46.42 30.42
N GLU A 18 43.06 -45.17 30.09
CA GLU A 18 42.77 -44.10 31.05
C GLU A 18 41.30 -44.11 31.49
N LEU A 19 40.91 -45.16 32.23
CA LEU A 19 39.51 -45.46 32.56
C LEU A 19 38.79 -44.37 33.37
N GLN A 20 39.51 -43.62 34.21
CA GLN A 20 38.91 -42.58 35.07
C GLN A 20 38.60 -41.31 34.30
N GLU A 21 39.47 -40.93 33.37
CA GLU A 21 39.25 -39.76 32.51
C GLU A 21 38.19 -40.06 31.44
N ALA A 22 38.20 -41.27 30.87
CA ALA A 22 37.15 -41.73 29.97
C ALA A 22 35.76 -41.75 30.64
N GLU A 23 35.65 -42.20 31.90
CA GLU A 23 34.37 -42.19 32.63
C GLU A 23 33.83 -40.77 32.81
N ASN A 24 34.69 -39.80 33.16
CA ASN A 24 34.29 -38.41 33.32
C ASN A 24 33.80 -37.79 32.00
N LEU A 25 34.42 -38.15 30.87
CA LEU A 25 33.97 -37.71 29.55
C LEU A 25 32.62 -38.31 29.16
N PHE A 26 32.37 -39.60 29.38
CA PHE A 26 31.06 -40.19 29.10
C PHE A 26 29.96 -39.66 30.02
N LEU A 27 30.27 -39.34 31.28
CA LEU A 27 29.33 -38.64 32.17
C LEU A 27 28.98 -37.25 31.65
N SER A 28 29.94 -36.49 31.13
CA SER A 28 29.66 -35.17 30.55
C SER A 28 28.78 -35.25 29.31
N VAL A 29 28.95 -36.28 28.47
CA VAL A 29 28.07 -36.55 27.31
C VAL A 29 26.64 -36.88 27.75
N ILE A 30 26.47 -37.68 28.80
CA ILE A 30 25.15 -38.05 29.33
C ILE A 30 24.43 -36.85 29.97
N ASN A 31 25.19 -35.93 30.57
CA ASN A 31 24.66 -34.76 31.27
C ASN A 31 24.44 -33.54 30.35
N ASP A 32 24.89 -33.56 29.09
CA ASP A 32 24.62 -32.48 28.13
C ASP A 32 23.17 -32.58 27.58
N PRO A 33 22.32 -31.55 27.80
CA PRO A 33 20.92 -31.57 27.38
C PRO A 33 20.72 -31.57 25.86
N TYR A 34 21.78 -31.34 25.06
CA TYR A 34 21.73 -31.30 23.61
C TYR A 34 22.30 -32.54 22.92
N THR A 35 22.80 -33.52 23.68
CA THR A 35 23.34 -34.79 23.13
C THR A 35 22.23 -35.62 22.47
N LEU A 36 22.54 -36.25 21.33
CA LEU A 36 21.57 -37.10 20.63
C LEU A 36 21.26 -38.37 21.43
N PRO A 37 20.01 -38.88 21.43
CA PRO A 37 19.65 -40.08 22.19
C PRO A 37 20.51 -41.32 21.89
N GLU A 38 20.97 -41.46 20.64
CA GLU A 38 21.87 -42.53 20.23
C GLU A 38 23.27 -42.40 20.84
N GLU A 39 23.81 -41.18 20.87
CA GLU A 39 25.10 -40.87 21.51
C GLU A 39 25.00 -41.07 23.02
N THR A 40 23.91 -40.66 23.66
CA THR A 40 23.65 -40.94 25.08
C THR A 40 23.58 -42.45 25.37
N LYS A 41 22.96 -43.23 24.47
CA LYS A 41 22.88 -44.69 24.60
C LYS A 41 24.26 -45.34 24.46
N GLN A 42 25.07 -44.88 23.52
CA GLN A 42 26.46 -45.34 23.34
C GLN A 42 27.33 -44.96 24.54
N ALA A 43 27.26 -43.71 25.01
CA ALA A 43 27.98 -43.24 26.20
C ALA A 43 27.62 -44.06 27.44
N LYS A 44 26.34 -44.36 27.66
CA LYS A 44 25.88 -45.25 28.75
C LYS A 44 26.44 -46.66 28.62
N LYS A 45 26.54 -47.19 27.40
CA LYS A 45 27.13 -48.51 27.15
C LYS A 45 28.62 -48.52 27.52
N TYR A 46 29.40 -47.58 27.02
CA TYR A 46 30.83 -47.48 27.33
C TYR A 46 31.09 -47.22 28.81
N LEU A 47 30.24 -46.41 29.46
CA LEU A 47 30.29 -46.17 30.90
C LEU A 47 29.97 -47.43 31.73
N SER A 48 29.02 -48.27 31.27
CA SER A 48 28.78 -49.58 31.87
C SER A 48 29.98 -50.50 31.71
N ASP A 49 30.58 -50.54 30.52
CA ASP A 49 31.74 -51.38 30.24
C ASP A 49 32.97 -50.97 31.10
N ILE A 50 33.19 -49.66 31.31
CA ILE A 50 34.22 -49.15 32.24
C ILE A 50 33.94 -49.60 33.68
N ARG A 51 32.69 -49.50 34.13
CA ARG A 51 32.29 -49.86 35.50
C ARG A 51 32.38 -51.35 35.76
N ASP A 52 31.99 -52.19 34.80
CA ASP A 52 32.14 -53.65 34.86
C ASP A 52 33.64 -54.03 34.92
N CYS A 53 34.49 -53.34 34.15
CA CYS A 53 35.94 -53.53 34.19
C CYS A 53 36.55 -53.14 35.54
N LYS A 54 36.12 -52.03 36.14
CA LYS A 54 36.60 -51.58 37.47
C LYS A 54 36.19 -52.52 38.61
N LYS A 55 35.07 -53.24 38.46
CA LYS A 55 34.58 -54.24 39.42
C LYS A 55 35.23 -55.62 39.26
N GLY A 56 35.92 -55.86 38.15
CA GLY A 56 36.55 -57.14 37.84
C GLY A 56 35.66 -58.14 37.08
N ASP A 57 34.47 -57.70 36.64
CA ASP A 57 33.45 -58.57 36.03
C ASP A 57 33.68 -58.81 34.51
N LYS A 58 34.47 -57.96 33.85
CA LYS A 58 34.81 -58.04 32.41
C LYS A 58 36.23 -57.55 32.12
N THR A 59 36.91 -58.20 31.19
CA THR A 59 38.12 -57.68 30.53
C THR A 59 37.72 -56.88 29.28
N LEU A 60 38.12 -55.60 29.22
CA LEU A 60 37.89 -54.74 28.05
C LEU A 60 38.84 -55.10 26.91
N ASP A 61 38.30 -55.22 25.69
CA ASP A 61 39.09 -55.31 24.47
C ASP A 61 39.45 -53.89 23.99
N PHE A 62 40.67 -53.48 24.31
CA PHE A 62 41.18 -52.14 23.99
C PHE A 62 41.45 -51.93 22.50
N ASP A 63 41.71 -52.99 21.74
CA ASP A 63 41.96 -52.90 20.30
C ASP A 63 40.66 -52.62 19.53
N LEU A 64 39.53 -53.16 20.02
CA LEU A 64 38.21 -52.85 19.49
C LEU A 64 37.85 -51.36 19.63
N TYR A 65 38.20 -50.73 20.75
CA TYR A 65 38.00 -49.28 20.95
C TYR A 65 38.93 -48.44 20.07
N LYS A 66 40.17 -48.89 19.85
CA LYS A 66 41.15 -48.24 18.98
C LYS A 66 40.70 -48.18 17.51
N ASP A 67 39.99 -49.21 17.04
CA ASP A 67 39.41 -49.23 15.70
C ASP A 67 38.18 -48.32 15.54
N LEU A 68 37.46 -48.06 16.63
CA LEU A 68 36.32 -47.12 16.64
C LEU A 68 36.76 -45.66 16.52
N VAL A 69 37.91 -45.29 17.11
CA VAL A 69 38.48 -43.92 17.03
C VAL A 69 38.75 -43.47 15.59
N LYS A 70 39.22 -44.37 14.72
CA LYS A 70 39.64 -44.01 13.34
C LYS A 70 38.49 -43.67 12.39
N LYS A 71 37.23 -43.89 12.77
CA LYS A 71 36.06 -43.76 11.87
C LYS A 71 35.33 -42.42 11.94
N VAL A 72 35.68 -41.51 12.85
CA VAL A 72 34.87 -40.31 13.09
C VAL A 72 35.26 -39.18 12.13
N ILE A 73 34.71 -39.22 10.92
CA ILE A 73 34.62 -38.05 10.05
C ILE A 73 33.33 -37.34 10.42
N ILE A 74 33.42 -36.15 11.03
CA ILE A 74 32.26 -35.29 11.28
C ILE A 74 31.68 -34.87 9.92
N SER A 75 30.67 -35.61 9.45
CA SER A 75 29.94 -35.27 8.23
C SER A 75 29.15 -33.99 8.47
N LEU A 76 29.14 -33.07 7.49
CA LEU A 76 28.34 -31.84 7.52
C LEU A 76 26.96 -32.02 6.87
N ASP A 77 26.61 -33.25 6.45
CA ASP A 77 25.41 -33.55 5.68
C ASP A 77 24.12 -33.18 6.43
N TYR A 78 24.16 -33.17 7.76
CA TYR A 78 23.02 -32.80 8.61
C TYR A 78 22.57 -31.34 8.46
N VAL A 79 23.52 -30.43 8.20
CA VAL A 79 23.18 -29.01 7.94
C VAL A 79 22.55 -28.89 6.56
N ASP A 80 23.10 -29.63 5.59
CA ASP A 80 22.59 -29.64 4.23
C ASP A 80 21.15 -30.19 4.17
N GLU A 81 20.87 -31.26 4.92
CA GLU A 81 19.53 -31.85 5.08
C GLU A 81 18.54 -30.86 5.69
N LEU A 82 18.90 -30.22 6.82
CA LEU A 82 18.06 -29.22 7.47
C LEU A 82 17.74 -28.04 6.53
N ILE A 83 18.75 -27.51 5.83
CA ILE A 83 18.56 -26.44 4.84
C ILE A 83 17.60 -26.90 3.74
N SER A 84 17.77 -28.13 3.27
CA SER A 84 16.93 -28.69 2.22
C SER A 84 15.49 -28.84 2.67
N ASP A 85 15.23 -29.32 3.89
CA ASP A 85 13.88 -29.54 4.39
C ASP A 85 13.10 -28.23 4.55
N ILE A 86 13.75 -27.19 5.07
CA ILE A 86 13.17 -25.84 5.19
C ILE A 86 12.99 -25.20 3.81
N TYR A 87 13.85 -25.50 2.84
CA TYR A 87 13.65 -25.02 1.47
C TYR A 87 12.36 -25.55 0.84
N PHE A 88 11.99 -26.81 1.11
CA PHE A 88 10.76 -27.42 0.60
C PHE A 88 9.54 -27.23 1.51
N SER A 89 9.71 -26.58 2.67
CA SER A 89 8.62 -26.29 3.59
C SER A 89 7.63 -25.26 3.01
N PRO A 90 6.40 -25.18 3.56
CA PRO A 90 5.42 -24.21 3.11
C PRO A 90 5.75 -22.76 3.53
N ALA A 91 6.68 -22.54 4.47
CA ALA A 91 7.02 -21.22 5.02
C ALA A 91 7.36 -20.21 3.91
N GLN A 92 6.67 -19.06 3.87
CA GLN A 92 6.89 -17.99 2.89
C GLN A 92 7.40 -16.69 3.53
N SER A 93 7.01 -16.40 4.78
CA SER A 93 7.42 -15.18 5.47
C SER A 93 8.76 -15.35 6.19
N TYR A 94 9.45 -14.24 6.45
CA TYR A 94 10.70 -14.25 7.23
C TYR A 94 10.50 -14.86 8.63
N SER A 95 9.38 -14.53 9.28
CA SER A 95 9.03 -15.05 10.61
C SER A 95 8.72 -16.54 10.63
N GLU A 96 8.05 -17.06 9.60
CA GLU A 96 7.79 -18.51 9.48
C GLU A 96 9.09 -19.29 9.32
N ILE A 97 9.98 -18.81 8.44
CA ILE A 97 11.30 -19.42 8.24
C ILE A 97 12.11 -19.39 9.54
N ASP A 98 12.07 -18.29 10.28
CA ASP A 98 12.74 -18.17 11.58
C ASP A 98 12.22 -19.19 12.60
N GLN A 99 10.91 -19.42 12.65
CA GLN A 99 10.30 -20.41 13.55
C GLN A 99 10.65 -21.84 13.17
N GLU A 100 10.61 -22.20 11.88
CA GLU A 100 11.00 -23.53 11.43
C GLU A 100 12.47 -23.83 11.74
N LEU A 101 13.36 -22.86 11.49
CA LEU A 101 14.77 -22.96 11.86
C LEU A 101 14.95 -23.14 13.37
N PHE A 102 14.25 -22.33 14.17
CA PHE A 102 14.35 -22.41 15.62
C PHE A 102 13.94 -23.79 16.16
N SER A 103 12.94 -24.42 15.54
CA SER A 103 12.49 -25.77 15.91
C SER A 103 13.47 -26.87 15.48
N ALA A 104 14.15 -26.70 14.35
CA ALA A 104 15.02 -27.72 13.75
C ALA A 104 16.46 -27.67 14.29
N ILE A 105 16.98 -26.49 14.62
CA ILE A 105 18.37 -26.29 15.06
C ILE A 105 18.77 -27.12 16.28
N PRO A 106 17.95 -27.30 17.34
CA PRO A 106 18.32 -28.11 18.49
C PRO A 106 18.82 -29.52 18.14
N SER A 107 18.32 -30.12 17.06
CA SER A 107 18.75 -31.45 16.59
C SER A 107 20.20 -31.51 16.07
N ILE A 108 20.78 -30.36 15.72
CA ILE A 108 22.13 -30.24 15.15
C ILE A 108 23.10 -29.48 16.06
N VAL A 109 22.65 -28.92 17.19
CA VAL A 109 23.48 -28.12 18.12
C VAL A 109 24.68 -28.90 18.65
N SER A 110 24.48 -30.17 19.06
CA SER A 110 25.58 -31.04 19.54
C SER A 110 26.67 -31.21 18.48
N ARG A 111 26.27 -31.47 17.23
CA ARG A 111 27.19 -31.63 16.08
C ARG A 111 27.89 -30.33 15.71
N LEU A 112 27.21 -29.19 15.86
CA LEU A 112 27.80 -27.87 15.65
C LEU A 112 28.86 -27.55 16.71
N LYS A 113 28.61 -27.92 17.98
CA LYS A 113 29.56 -27.74 19.09
C LYS A 113 30.84 -28.56 18.91
N GLN A 114 30.78 -29.68 18.20
CA GLN A 114 31.95 -30.49 17.85
C GLN A 114 32.87 -29.82 16.82
N ILE A 115 32.40 -28.78 16.13
CA ILE A 115 33.20 -28.09 15.12
C ILE A 115 34.23 -27.19 15.78
N LYS A 116 35.50 -27.56 15.61
CA LYS A 116 36.63 -26.72 16.02
C LYS A 116 36.83 -25.54 15.07
N ILE A 117 36.55 -24.33 15.57
CA ILE A 117 36.84 -23.08 14.88
C ILE A 117 38.15 -22.51 15.40
N ARG A 118 39.16 -22.47 14.52
CA ARG A 118 40.51 -21.98 14.84
C ARG A 118 40.60 -20.46 14.71
N ASP A 119 40.02 -19.93 13.64
CA ASP A 119 40.02 -18.51 13.31
C ASP A 119 38.79 -18.14 12.48
N ILE A 120 38.65 -16.84 12.21
CA ILE A 120 37.57 -16.28 11.39
C ILE A 120 37.58 -16.88 9.97
N SER A 121 38.76 -17.14 9.40
CA SER A 121 38.90 -17.70 8.05
C SER A 121 38.41 -19.15 7.97
N ALA A 122 38.64 -19.95 9.01
CA ALA A 122 38.14 -21.32 9.11
C ALA A 122 36.61 -21.33 9.23
N ARG A 123 36.04 -20.41 10.01
CA ARG A 123 34.60 -20.17 10.10
C ARG A 123 34.00 -19.78 8.73
N ASP A 124 34.64 -18.87 8.00
CA ASP A 124 34.22 -18.48 6.64
C ASP A 124 34.18 -19.70 5.69
N LYS A 125 35.20 -20.56 5.77
CA LYS A 125 35.27 -21.79 4.97
C LYS A 125 34.15 -22.76 5.33
N ILE A 126 33.79 -22.89 6.61
CA ILE A 126 32.69 -23.73 7.07
C ILE A 126 31.37 -23.23 6.49
N PHE A 127 31.07 -21.93 6.60
CA PHE A 127 29.84 -21.38 6.03
C PHE A 127 29.79 -21.50 4.51
N SER A 128 30.92 -21.32 3.81
CA SER A 128 30.97 -21.56 2.36
C SER A 128 30.72 -23.03 1.99
N ARG A 129 31.10 -23.98 2.86
CA ARG A 129 30.78 -25.40 2.68
C ARG A 129 29.29 -25.66 2.86
N PHE A 130 28.68 -25.15 3.93
CA PHE A 130 27.22 -25.25 4.15
C PHE A 130 26.44 -24.63 2.98
N GLU A 131 26.84 -23.43 2.52
CA GLU A 131 26.16 -22.74 1.41
C GLU A 131 26.23 -23.56 0.10
N LYS A 132 27.34 -24.24 -0.16
CA LYS A 132 27.49 -25.08 -1.37
C LYS A 132 26.88 -26.46 -1.21
N GLY A 133 26.87 -27.01 -0.01
CA GLY A 133 26.31 -28.32 0.34
C GLY A 133 24.80 -28.32 0.20
N GLY A 134 24.12 -27.46 0.97
CA GLY A 134 22.67 -27.29 0.92
C GLY A 134 22.15 -26.98 -0.49
N ALA A 135 22.80 -26.06 -1.22
CA ALA A 135 22.44 -25.74 -2.60
C ALA A 135 22.58 -26.95 -3.54
N ARG A 136 23.61 -27.79 -3.36
CA ARG A 136 23.79 -29.02 -4.15
C ARG A 136 22.71 -30.05 -3.82
N LEU A 137 22.39 -30.24 -2.55
CA LEU A 137 21.36 -31.19 -2.12
C LEU A 137 19.97 -30.79 -2.64
N ILE A 138 19.60 -29.51 -2.53
CA ILE A 138 18.33 -28.99 -3.05
C ILE A 138 18.25 -29.18 -4.57
N LYS A 139 19.31 -28.83 -5.31
CA LYS A 139 19.36 -29.03 -6.77
C LYS A 139 19.23 -30.51 -7.14
N LYS A 140 19.85 -31.41 -6.37
CA LYS A 140 19.71 -32.87 -6.56
C LYS A 140 18.27 -33.33 -6.31
N ARG A 141 17.64 -32.90 -5.22
CA ARG A 141 16.22 -33.23 -4.92
C ARG A 141 15.27 -32.68 -5.99
N LEU A 142 15.47 -31.43 -6.45
CA LEU A 142 14.71 -30.85 -7.57
C LEU A 142 14.92 -31.63 -8.87
N GLY A 143 16.13 -32.09 -9.15
CA GLY A 143 16.44 -32.93 -10.32
C GLY A 143 15.75 -34.30 -10.27
N ASN A 144 15.66 -34.91 -9.09
CA ASN A 144 15.00 -36.21 -8.89
C ASN A 144 13.47 -36.10 -8.95
N MET A 145 12.89 -34.94 -8.60
CA MET A 145 11.43 -34.70 -8.69
C MET A 145 10.91 -34.51 -10.12
N LYS A 146 11.80 -34.32 -11.12
CA LYS A 146 11.42 -34.22 -12.54
C LYS A 146 10.82 -35.50 -13.14
N GLY A 147 10.87 -36.63 -12.41
CA GLY A 147 10.31 -37.90 -12.84
C GLY A 147 8.84 -38.15 -12.46
N ASP A 148 8.26 -37.32 -11.58
CA ASP A 148 6.88 -37.48 -11.09
C ASP A 148 5.93 -36.50 -11.79
N VAL A 149 4.93 -37.04 -12.49
CA VAL A 149 4.21 -36.40 -13.62
C VAL A 149 3.27 -35.24 -13.24
N ASP A 150 3.18 -34.78 -11.99
CA ASP A 150 2.14 -33.80 -11.59
C ASP A 150 2.55 -32.71 -10.57
N ARG A 151 3.84 -32.41 -10.39
CA ARG A 151 4.27 -31.27 -9.56
C ARG A 151 5.10 -30.29 -10.37
N LEU A 152 4.54 -29.08 -10.55
CA LEU A 152 5.13 -27.92 -11.24
C LEU A 152 6.67 -27.92 -11.20
N ASP A 153 7.28 -27.88 -12.40
CA ASP A 153 8.69 -27.55 -12.64
C ASP A 153 9.06 -26.21 -11.97
N LYS A 154 9.35 -26.23 -10.67
CA LYS A 154 9.85 -25.05 -9.96
C LYS A 154 11.37 -25.03 -10.08
N PRO A 155 11.96 -24.08 -10.83
CA PRO A 155 13.41 -23.92 -10.87
C PRO A 155 13.94 -23.55 -9.48
N PHE A 156 15.23 -23.80 -9.26
CA PHE A 156 15.90 -23.41 -8.01
C PHE A 156 15.76 -21.91 -7.73
N ASP A 157 14.99 -21.56 -6.70
CA ASP A 157 14.79 -20.19 -6.27
C ASP A 157 16.00 -19.74 -5.45
N THR A 158 16.86 -18.99 -6.13
CA THR A 158 18.08 -18.45 -5.56
C THR A 158 17.78 -17.45 -4.44
N TYR A 159 16.66 -16.74 -4.47
CA TYR A 159 16.32 -15.73 -3.46
C TYR A 159 15.78 -16.39 -2.20
N ARG A 160 14.89 -17.38 -2.33
CA ARG A 160 14.43 -18.20 -1.19
C ARG A 160 15.60 -18.87 -0.49
N TYR A 161 16.48 -19.53 -1.26
CA TYR A 161 17.66 -20.18 -0.71
C TYR A 161 18.54 -19.20 0.08
N LYS A 162 18.75 -18.00 -0.47
CA LYS A 162 19.51 -16.96 0.23
C LYS A 162 18.83 -16.55 1.54
N THR A 163 17.52 -16.33 1.54
CA THR A 163 16.82 -15.99 2.78
C THR A 163 16.98 -17.07 3.85
N ILE A 164 16.75 -18.34 3.52
CA ILE A 164 16.87 -19.46 4.46
C ILE A 164 18.29 -19.57 5.00
N PHE A 165 19.29 -19.54 4.11
CA PHE A 165 20.69 -19.65 4.51
C PHE A 165 21.11 -18.48 5.41
N ARG A 166 20.62 -17.26 5.16
CA ARG A 166 20.80 -16.13 6.08
C ARG A 166 20.18 -16.43 7.43
N LYS A 167 18.89 -16.76 7.50
CA LYS A 167 18.25 -16.98 8.80
C LYS A 167 18.91 -18.12 9.59
N LEU A 168 19.34 -19.19 8.91
CA LEU A 168 20.09 -20.28 9.52
C LEU A 168 21.40 -19.79 10.17
N VAL A 169 22.21 -19.05 9.43
CA VAL A 169 23.50 -18.57 9.96
C VAL A 169 23.29 -17.57 11.10
N GLU A 170 22.20 -16.81 11.11
CA GLU A 170 21.82 -15.93 12.24
C GLU A 170 21.63 -16.71 13.53
N GLN A 171 20.95 -17.86 13.44
CA GLN A 171 20.60 -18.67 14.59
C GLN A 171 21.73 -19.63 15.01
N ILE A 172 22.58 -20.11 14.08
CA ILE A 172 23.70 -21.02 14.39
C ILE A 172 24.93 -20.27 14.91
N ASN A 173 25.19 -19.06 14.42
CA ASN A 173 26.41 -18.32 14.73
C ASN A 173 26.66 -18.11 16.24
N PRO A 174 25.65 -17.85 17.10
CA PRO A 174 25.84 -17.81 18.55
C PRO A 174 26.48 -19.07 19.12
N PHE A 175 26.01 -20.27 18.75
CA PHE A 175 26.55 -21.54 19.27
C PHE A 175 28.00 -21.78 18.84
N LEU A 176 28.32 -21.45 17.58
CA LEU A 176 29.68 -21.57 17.05
C LEU A 176 30.63 -20.55 17.69
N LEU A 177 30.13 -19.34 17.98
CA LEU A 177 30.92 -18.29 18.61
C LEU A 177 31.18 -18.58 20.08
N GLU A 178 30.16 -19.01 20.82
CA GLU A 178 30.26 -19.37 22.24
C GLU A 178 31.38 -20.40 22.47
N ARG A 179 31.41 -21.48 21.69
CA ARG A 179 32.48 -22.50 21.80
C ARG A 179 33.85 -21.99 21.41
N HIS A 180 33.95 -21.06 20.45
CA HIS A 180 35.24 -20.45 20.13
C HIS A 180 35.72 -19.53 21.26
N LEU A 181 34.82 -18.78 21.89
CA LEU A 181 35.17 -17.93 23.03
C LEU A 181 35.61 -18.77 24.24
N GLU A 182 34.94 -19.88 24.51
CA GLU A 182 35.37 -20.82 25.55
C GLU A 182 36.76 -21.42 25.26
N LEU A 183 37.08 -21.74 24.00
CA LEU A 183 38.43 -22.17 23.63
C LEU A 183 39.46 -21.09 23.96
N LEU A 184 39.16 -19.85 23.58
CA LEU A 184 40.06 -18.71 23.81
C LEU A 184 40.27 -18.45 25.31
N ASP A 185 39.21 -18.55 26.11
CA ASP A 185 39.27 -18.45 27.56
C ASP A 185 40.10 -19.59 28.18
N TYR A 186 39.89 -20.82 27.70
CA TYR A 186 40.70 -21.97 28.11
C TYR A 186 42.18 -21.79 27.76
N VAL A 187 42.51 -21.34 26.54
CA VAL A 187 43.89 -21.07 26.11
C VAL A 187 44.53 -19.99 27.00
N LEU A 188 43.76 -18.97 27.39
CA LEU A 188 44.25 -17.91 28.28
C LEU A 188 44.55 -18.44 29.69
N SER A 189 43.70 -19.33 30.22
CA SER A 189 43.87 -19.91 31.56
C SER A 189 44.99 -20.97 31.64
N THR A 190 45.21 -21.73 30.57
CA THR A 190 46.14 -22.89 30.57
C THR A 190 47.45 -22.64 29.86
N GLY A 191 47.53 -21.62 29.00
CA GLY A 191 48.70 -21.36 28.16
C GLY A 191 48.83 -22.28 26.93
N GLU A 192 47.89 -23.20 26.71
CA GLU A 192 47.89 -24.21 25.64
C GLU A 192 47.53 -23.62 24.26
N ILE A 193 48.28 -22.62 23.77
CA ILE A 193 47.98 -21.94 22.50
C ILE A 193 48.01 -22.88 21.27
N GLY A 194 48.70 -24.02 21.37
CA GLY A 194 48.74 -25.06 20.34
C GLY A 194 47.36 -25.64 20.01
N LEU A 195 46.36 -25.46 20.90
CA LEU A 195 44.98 -25.83 20.62
C LEU A 195 44.36 -25.02 19.46
N LEU A 196 44.90 -23.87 19.08
CA LEU A 196 44.46 -23.15 17.88
C LEU A 196 44.93 -23.81 16.57
N GLU A 197 45.84 -24.79 16.65
CA GLU A 197 46.40 -25.53 15.52
C GLU A 197 46.96 -24.62 14.40
N ASP A 198 47.52 -23.47 14.80
CA ASP A 198 48.32 -22.63 13.92
C ASP A 198 49.80 -23.00 14.13
N PRO A 199 50.52 -23.46 13.10
CA PRO A 199 51.93 -23.83 13.21
C PRO A 199 52.83 -22.68 13.67
N LYS A 200 52.37 -21.43 13.60
CA LYS A 200 53.09 -20.24 14.07
C LYS A 200 52.88 -19.93 15.55
N LEU A 201 51.91 -20.58 16.20
CA LEU A 201 51.53 -20.34 17.59
C LEU A 201 51.98 -21.53 18.45
N THR A 202 53.24 -21.51 18.87
CA THR A 202 53.81 -22.55 19.74
C THR A 202 53.86 -22.14 21.21
N ILE A 203 53.92 -20.83 21.51
CA ILE A 203 54.01 -20.29 22.88
C ILE A 203 53.04 -19.11 23.03
N LEU A 204 52.31 -19.06 24.14
CA LEU A 204 51.44 -17.94 24.49
C LEU A 204 52.31 -16.73 24.89
N THR A 205 52.59 -15.84 23.93
CA THR A 205 53.32 -14.59 24.19
C THR A 205 52.39 -13.54 24.84
N PRO A 206 52.93 -12.53 25.55
CA PRO A 206 52.13 -11.42 26.09
C PRO A 206 51.28 -10.70 25.03
N LYS A 207 51.78 -10.63 23.79
CA LYS A 207 51.04 -10.10 22.63
C LYS A 207 49.80 -10.95 22.32
N TYR A 208 49.94 -12.27 22.29
CA TYR A 208 48.82 -13.18 22.02
C TYR A 208 47.82 -13.21 23.18
N ALA A 209 48.29 -13.20 24.44
CA ALA A 209 47.43 -13.08 25.61
C ALA A 209 46.59 -11.80 25.56
N TRP A 210 47.20 -10.65 25.25
CA TRP A 210 46.49 -9.38 25.11
C TRP A 210 45.43 -9.40 23.98
N ILE A 211 45.72 -10.03 22.84
CA ILE A 211 44.76 -10.20 21.74
C ILE A 211 43.56 -11.05 22.19
N ILE A 212 43.82 -12.15 22.90
CA ILE A 212 42.77 -13.03 23.42
C ILE A 212 41.91 -12.31 24.46
N GLU A 213 42.52 -11.64 25.44
CA GLU A 213 41.78 -10.84 26.43
C GLU A 213 40.92 -9.76 25.78
N SER A 214 41.47 -9.06 24.79
CA SER A 214 40.75 -8.02 24.05
C SER A 214 39.55 -8.62 23.31
N THR A 215 39.71 -9.81 22.72
CA THR A 215 38.65 -10.54 22.01
C THR A 215 37.52 -10.96 22.97
N LEU A 216 37.87 -11.52 24.14
CA LEU A 216 36.93 -11.91 25.19
C LEU A 216 36.18 -10.69 25.78
N LYS A 217 36.91 -9.64 26.18
CA LYS A 217 36.35 -8.41 26.78
C LYS A 217 35.42 -7.66 25.84
N SER A 218 35.78 -7.60 24.56
CA SER A 218 35.00 -6.87 23.59
C SER A 218 33.84 -7.68 23.02
N GLN A 219 33.67 -8.94 23.47
CA GLN A 219 32.77 -9.94 22.90
C GLN A 219 32.79 -9.87 21.36
N TRP A 220 33.98 -9.59 20.80
CA TRP A 220 34.16 -9.38 19.37
C TRP A 220 33.91 -10.74 18.71
N TYR A 221 32.81 -11.00 18.01
CA TYR A 221 31.92 -10.08 17.31
C TYR A 221 30.52 -10.71 17.25
N LEU A 222 29.55 -10.14 17.98
CA LEU A 222 28.13 -10.45 17.83
C LEU A 222 27.71 -10.39 16.35
N LEU A 223 27.39 -11.55 15.77
CA LEU A 223 26.41 -11.77 14.69
C LEU A 223 26.67 -11.20 13.27
N ARG A 224 27.79 -10.53 12.95
CA ARG A 224 27.76 -9.58 11.81
C ARG A 224 28.33 -9.92 10.43
N SER A 225 29.20 -10.91 10.23
CA SER A 225 29.91 -10.98 8.93
C SER A 225 29.34 -11.93 7.88
N TYR A 226 28.09 -12.43 8.00
CA TYR A 226 27.68 -13.58 7.17
C TYR A 226 26.51 -13.47 6.22
N PHE A 227 25.81 -12.35 6.13
CA PHE A 227 24.62 -12.32 5.27
C PHE A 227 24.89 -11.94 3.82
N PHE A 228 25.73 -12.77 3.17
CA PHE A 228 26.08 -12.80 1.75
C PHE A 228 27.19 -11.85 1.33
N LYS A 229 28.23 -12.40 0.65
CA LYS A 229 28.51 -12.00 -0.74
C LYS A 229 29.55 -12.81 -1.52
N ALA A 230 29.30 -12.79 -2.83
CA ALA A 230 30.09 -13.38 -3.90
C ALA A 230 31.57 -12.98 -3.83
N ARG A 231 32.42 -13.99 -3.99
CA ARG A 231 33.89 -13.96 -3.97
C ARG A 231 34.52 -12.72 -4.63
N ALA A 232 33.97 -12.22 -5.74
CA ALA A 232 34.49 -11.07 -6.48
C ALA A 232 34.38 -9.72 -5.73
N GLU A 233 33.38 -9.53 -4.86
CA GLU A 233 33.25 -8.28 -4.08
C GLU A 233 34.23 -8.25 -2.90
N ILE A 234 34.59 -9.41 -2.34
CA ILE A 234 35.53 -9.52 -1.23
C ILE A 234 36.94 -9.09 -1.67
N GLU A 235 37.38 -9.50 -2.86
CA GLU A 235 38.70 -9.15 -3.41
C GLU A 235 38.89 -7.64 -3.60
N SER A 236 37.83 -6.89 -3.94
CA SER A 236 37.89 -5.43 -4.08
C SER A 236 37.96 -4.66 -2.74
N GLN A 237 37.45 -5.27 -1.66
CA GLN A 237 37.32 -4.63 -0.36
C GLN A 237 38.55 -4.79 0.55
N PHE A 238 39.45 -5.73 0.25
CA PHE A 238 40.75 -5.90 0.92
C PHE A 238 41.72 -4.72 0.73
N LYS A 239 41.38 -3.72 -0.11
CA LYS A 239 42.15 -2.48 -0.26
C LYS A 239 41.85 -1.40 0.79
N LYS A 240 40.91 -1.61 1.73
CA LYS A 240 40.50 -0.60 2.74
C LYS A 240 40.87 -1.02 4.17
N LYS A 241 41.36 -0.08 4.99
CA LYS A 241 41.80 -0.30 6.39
C LYS A 241 40.65 -0.80 7.29
N GLU A 242 40.93 -1.81 8.12
CA GLU A 242 39.98 -2.61 8.94
C GLU A 242 38.95 -1.82 9.77
N GLY A 243 39.30 -0.65 10.31
CA GLY A 243 38.38 0.14 11.13
C GLY A 243 37.10 0.60 10.40
N THR A 244 37.20 0.84 9.09
CA THR A 244 36.06 1.23 8.25
C THR A 244 35.10 0.08 8.01
N ARG A 245 35.58 -1.17 8.04
CA ARG A 245 34.81 -2.39 7.75
C ARG A 245 33.70 -2.62 8.80
N LYS A 246 34.03 -2.42 10.08
CA LYS A 246 33.13 -2.59 11.23
C LYS A 246 31.87 -1.72 11.16
N TYR A 247 32.04 -0.44 10.81
CA TYR A 247 30.94 0.52 10.73
C TYR A 247 29.99 0.23 9.55
N TRP A 248 30.52 -0.20 8.40
CA TRP A 248 29.69 -0.49 7.22
C TRP A 248 28.85 -1.76 7.37
N GLU A 249 29.35 -2.78 8.05
CA GLU A 249 28.61 -4.02 8.33
C GLU A 249 27.47 -3.79 9.33
N GLU A 250 27.71 -2.92 10.32
CA GLU A 250 26.68 -2.46 11.26
C GLU A 250 25.47 -1.83 10.60
N VAL A 251 25.75 -0.85 9.76
CA VAL A 251 24.75 -0.07 9.05
C VAL A 251 23.93 -0.97 8.11
N LYS A 252 24.54 -2.00 7.50
CA LYS A 252 23.84 -2.94 6.62
C LYS A 252 22.83 -3.80 7.36
N TYR A 253 23.21 -4.39 8.49
CA TYR A 253 22.31 -5.24 9.27
C TYR A 253 21.06 -4.48 9.73
N LYS A 254 21.25 -3.26 10.26
CA LYS A 254 20.13 -2.43 10.71
C LYS A 254 19.17 -2.08 9.56
N LYS A 255 19.68 -1.88 8.34
CA LYS A 255 18.84 -1.67 7.14
C LYS A 255 18.03 -2.90 6.77
N ILE A 256 18.65 -4.09 6.77
CA ILE A 256 17.98 -5.36 6.43
C ILE A 256 16.82 -5.60 7.39
N LYS A 257 17.01 -5.38 8.69
CA LYS A 257 15.95 -5.53 9.70
C LYS A 257 14.73 -4.65 9.39
N ILE A 258 14.94 -3.38 9.03
CA ILE A 258 13.85 -2.48 8.61
C ILE A 258 13.13 -3.03 7.36
N PHE A 259 13.88 -3.55 6.38
CA PHE A 259 13.28 -4.10 5.17
C PHE A 259 12.48 -5.40 5.41
N GLU A 260 12.98 -6.29 6.27
CA GLU A 260 12.27 -7.51 6.68
C GLU A 260 11.00 -7.18 7.46
N GLU A 261 11.08 -6.24 8.41
CA GLU A 261 9.91 -5.71 9.14
C GLU A 261 8.85 -5.12 8.19
N CYS A 262 9.28 -4.55 7.06
CA CYS A 262 8.38 -4.01 6.05
C CYS A 262 7.98 -5.02 4.95
N GLY A 263 8.38 -6.29 5.05
CA GLY A 263 8.02 -7.34 4.10
C GLY A 263 8.61 -7.17 2.69
N PHE A 264 9.77 -6.52 2.56
CA PHE A 264 10.42 -6.38 1.26
C PHE A 264 10.91 -7.73 0.74
N SER A 265 10.77 -7.97 -0.57
CA SER A 265 11.37 -9.13 -1.20
C SER A 265 12.90 -9.06 -1.19
N GLU A 266 13.57 -10.22 -1.15
CA GLU A 266 15.03 -10.30 -1.17
C GLU A 266 15.65 -9.58 -2.39
N THR A 267 14.97 -9.61 -3.55
CA THR A 267 15.36 -8.84 -4.74
C THR A 267 15.45 -7.33 -4.49
N ASN A 268 14.45 -6.77 -3.80
CA ASN A 268 14.40 -5.36 -3.48
C ASN A 268 15.42 -5.00 -2.39
N ILE A 269 15.61 -5.87 -1.39
CA ILE A 269 16.65 -5.70 -0.37
C ILE A 269 18.03 -5.59 -1.04
N GLN A 270 18.38 -6.54 -1.90
CA GLN A 270 19.67 -6.52 -2.60
C GLN A 270 19.83 -5.27 -3.48
N LYS A 271 18.75 -4.79 -4.10
CA LYS A 271 18.78 -3.55 -4.90
C LYS A 271 19.08 -2.30 -4.06
N PHE A 272 18.48 -2.16 -2.88
CA PHE A 272 18.63 -0.96 -2.05
C PHE A 272 19.83 -0.99 -1.10
N LEU A 273 20.27 -2.19 -0.69
CA LEU A 273 21.30 -2.35 0.34
C LEU A 273 22.67 -1.80 -0.09
N PHE A 274 23.00 -1.83 -1.39
CA PHE A 274 24.29 -1.37 -1.93
C PHE A 274 24.28 0.04 -2.51
N ILE A 275 23.17 0.76 -2.38
CA ILE A 275 23.11 2.13 -2.85
C ILE A 275 23.77 3.02 -1.79
N ASP A 276 24.98 3.50 -2.08
CA ASP A 276 25.77 4.36 -1.17
C ASP A 276 25.01 5.60 -0.70
N LYS A 277 24.07 6.11 -1.52
CA LYS A 277 23.23 7.27 -1.19
C LYS A 277 22.16 6.99 -0.14
N LEU A 278 21.81 5.73 0.12
CA LEU A 278 20.84 5.39 1.16
C LEU A 278 21.56 5.27 2.50
N ASN A 279 21.59 6.32 3.31
CA ASN A 279 22.12 6.21 4.67
C ASN A 279 21.12 5.48 5.60
N TYR A 280 21.61 4.79 6.64
CA TYR A 280 20.73 4.16 7.63
C TYR A 280 19.81 5.18 8.32
N LYS A 281 20.36 6.34 8.71
CA LYS A 281 19.59 7.44 9.32
C LYS A 281 18.43 7.88 8.43
N THR A 282 18.65 7.95 7.11
CA THR A 282 17.60 8.29 6.15
C THR A 282 16.52 7.22 6.06
N LEU A 283 16.90 5.94 6.06
CA LEU A 283 15.96 4.83 6.06
C LEU A 283 15.13 4.77 7.35
N GLU A 284 15.78 4.98 8.50
CA GLU A 284 15.14 5.04 9.82
C GLU A 284 14.18 6.23 9.93
N GLU A 285 14.54 7.39 9.37
CA GLU A 285 13.69 8.58 9.33
C GLU A 285 12.41 8.35 8.51
N ILE A 286 12.51 7.77 7.31
CA ILE A 286 11.31 7.49 6.50
C ILE A 286 10.47 6.35 7.09
N HIS A 287 11.11 5.38 7.75
CA HIS A 287 10.44 4.26 8.42
C HIS A 287 9.66 4.71 9.66
N SER A 288 10.28 5.53 10.51
CA SER A 288 9.58 6.14 11.65
C SER A 288 8.43 7.03 11.19
N PHE A 289 8.64 7.84 10.14
CA PHE A 289 7.59 8.66 9.58
C PHE A 289 6.42 7.82 9.03
N ALA A 290 6.69 6.73 8.31
CA ALA A 290 5.64 5.82 7.84
C ALA A 290 4.84 5.21 9.00
N ARG A 291 5.53 4.78 10.07
CA ARG A 291 4.88 4.28 11.30
C ARG A 291 4.01 5.31 11.99
N THR A 292 4.42 6.59 12.04
CA THR A 292 3.54 7.64 12.60
C THR A 292 2.22 7.82 11.85
N MET A 293 2.15 7.34 10.60
CA MET A 293 0.94 7.36 9.77
C MET A 293 0.26 5.99 9.67
N ASP A 294 0.66 5.01 10.49
CA ASP A 294 0.20 3.62 10.45
C ASP A 294 0.37 2.94 9.07
N LEU A 295 1.48 3.27 8.39
CA LEU A 295 1.82 2.75 7.08
C LEU A 295 3.13 1.96 7.12
N VAL A 296 3.16 0.86 6.35
CA VAL A 296 4.38 0.09 6.09
C VAL A 296 5.15 0.70 4.91
N LEU A 297 6.47 0.76 5.04
CA LEU A 297 7.36 1.30 4.00
C LEU A 297 7.27 0.46 2.71
N MET A 298 7.35 1.08 1.53
CA MET A 298 7.37 0.38 0.23
C MET A 298 8.65 0.64 -0.56
N PRO A 299 9.01 -0.24 -1.52
CA PRO A 299 10.17 -0.03 -2.42
C PRO A 299 10.19 1.34 -3.12
N ARG A 300 9.01 1.88 -3.44
CA ARG A 300 8.88 3.20 -4.06
C ARG A 300 9.26 4.34 -3.10
N ASP A 301 8.91 4.24 -1.83
CA ASP A 301 9.25 5.24 -0.80
C ASP A 301 10.76 5.36 -0.65
N VAL A 302 11.44 4.20 -0.56
CA VAL A 302 12.91 4.11 -0.51
C VAL A 302 13.54 4.69 -1.77
N SER A 303 12.99 4.36 -2.94
CA SER A 303 13.47 4.91 -4.21
C SER A 303 13.33 6.43 -4.30
N LEU A 304 12.27 7.00 -3.72
CA LEU A 304 12.07 8.45 -3.65
C LEU A 304 13.00 9.09 -2.63
N ALA A 305 13.30 8.41 -1.52
CA ALA A 305 14.23 8.90 -0.50
C ALA A 305 15.64 9.09 -1.07
N LEU A 306 16.06 8.24 -2.02
CA LEU A 306 17.31 8.41 -2.78
C LEU A 306 17.38 9.74 -3.57
N ARG A 307 16.22 10.32 -3.91
CA ARG A 307 16.09 11.62 -4.60
C ARG A 307 15.82 12.78 -3.64
N GLY A 308 15.66 12.50 -2.34
CA GLY A 308 15.35 13.45 -1.28
C GLY A 308 14.36 12.89 -0.26
N VAL A 309 14.68 13.01 1.03
CA VAL A 309 13.85 12.50 2.14
C VAL A 309 12.44 13.08 2.13
N GLU A 310 12.32 14.40 1.89
CA GLU A 310 11.01 15.06 1.84
C GLU A 310 10.12 14.53 0.71
N LYS A 311 10.70 14.11 -0.43
CA LYS A 311 9.92 13.48 -1.52
C LYS A 311 9.34 12.14 -1.11
N ALA A 312 10.06 11.38 -0.29
CA ALA A 312 9.55 10.14 0.28
C ALA A 312 8.45 10.41 1.30
N LYS A 313 8.66 11.36 2.23
CA LYS A 313 7.63 11.76 3.20
C LYS A 313 6.37 12.28 2.52
N ASP A 314 6.49 13.05 1.45
CA ASP A 314 5.34 13.53 0.67
C ASP A 314 4.58 12.38 0.03
N HIS A 315 5.26 11.41 -0.56
CA HIS A 315 4.60 10.22 -1.10
C HIS A 315 3.94 9.35 0.00
N ILE A 316 4.58 9.23 1.17
CA ILE A 316 4.00 8.55 2.34
C ILE A 316 2.74 9.29 2.83
N ARG A 317 2.75 10.62 2.87
CA ARG A 317 1.57 11.45 3.21
C ARG A 317 0.45 11.29 2.19
N GLU A 318 0.77 11.28 0.90
CA GLU A 318 -0.22 11.08 -0.17
C GLU A 318 -0.87 9.69 -0.07
N ARG A 319 -0.09 8.66 0.25
CA ARG A 319 -0.58 7.31 0.59
C ARG A 319 -1.47 7.32 1.83
N GLY A 320 -1.09 8.10 2.85
CA GLY A 320 -1.89 8.34 4.07
C GLY A 320 -3.11 9.24 3.85
N GLY A 321 -3.40 9.66 2.61
CA GLY A 321 -4.61 10.43 2.30
C GLY A 321 -4.46 11.95 2.46
N PHE A 322 -3.27 12.48 2.73
CA PHE A 322 -3.04 13.91 2.91
C PHE A 322 -2.51 14.55 1.62
N LEU A 323 -3.32 15.41 0.99
CA LEU A 323 -2.89 16.25 -0.14
C LEU A 323 -2.01 17.39 0.38
N ARG A 324 -0.95 17.76 -0.36
CA ARG A 324 -0.07 18.90 -0.04
C ARG A 324 0.18 19.83 -1.22
N GLY A 325 0.70 21.01 -0.90
CA GLY A 325 1.05 22.05 -1.87
C GLY A 325 -0.17 22.51 -2.68
N ASN A 326 0.01 22.68 -3.98
CA ASN A 326 -1.05 23.13 -4.90
C ASN A 326 -2.30 22.24 -4.90
N ARG A 327 -2.17 20.93 -4.60
CA ARG A 327 -3.32 20.03 -4.52
C ARG A 327 -4.19 20.34 -3.30
N LYS A 328 -3.58 20.70 -2.17
CA LYS A 328 -4.32 21.10 -0.98
C LYS A 328 -5.01 22.44 -1.18
N ILE A 329 -4.29 23.43 -1.71
CA ILE A 329 -4.84 24.74 -2.07
C ILE A 329 -6.05 24.57 -3.02
N PHE A 330 -5.93 23.68 -4.01
CA PHE A 330 -7.03 23.40 -4.92
C PHE A 330 -8.21 22.69 -4.24
N GLN A 331 -7.95 21.72 -3.36
CA GLN A 331 -9.00 21.10 -2.55
C GLN A 331 -9.76 22.15 -1.74
N ASP A 332 -9.05 23.05 -1.06
CA ASP A 332 -9.65 24.08 -0.21
C ASP A 332 -10.47 25.06 -1.05
N SER A 333 -9.96 25.47 -2.22
CA SER A 333 -10.73 26.27 -3.19
C SER A 333 -12.02 25.57 -3.66
N LEU A 334 -12.01 24.25 -3.87
CA LEU A 334 -13.22 23.50 -4.22
C LEU A 334 -14.22 23.45 -3.06
N LEU A 335 -13.73 23.32 -1.82
CA LEU A 335 -14.57 23.37 -0.62
C LEU A 335 -15.25 24.74 -0.47
N ASP A 336 -14.53 25.83 -0.73
CA ASP A 336 -15.09 27.20 -0.69
C ASP A 336 -16.16 27.41 -1.77
N LEU A 337 -16.02 26.76 -2.93
CA LEU A 337 -17.04 26.73 -3.99
C LEU A 337 -18.23 25.83 -3.64
N GLY A 338 -18.15 25.06 -2.55
CA GLY A 338 -19.24 24.25 -2.01
C GLY A 338 -19.21 22.78 -2.43
N PHE A 339 -18.07 22.26 -2.92
CA PHE A 339 -17.93 20.82 -3.18
C PHE A 339 -17.97 20.01 -1.89
N SER A 340 -18.45 18.76 -1.97
CA SER A 340 -18.30 17.81 -0.86
C SER A 340 -16.83 17.52 -0.54
N LYS A 341 -16.52 17.24 0.73
CA LYS A 341 -15.16 16.86 1.17
C LYS A 341 -14.59 15.69 0.37
N LYS A 342 -15.46 14.72 0.02
CA LYS A 342 -15.10 13.52 -0.74
C LYS A 342 -14.68 13.88 -2.17
N ASN A 343 -15.52 14.58 -2.92
CA ASN A 343 -15.20 14.87 -4.32
C ASN A 343 -14.12 15.95 -4.45
N ALA A 344 -14.07 16.93 -3.54
CA ALA A 344 -12.97 17.90 -3.50
C ALA A 344 -11.61 17.18 -3.38
N TYR A 345 -11.51 16.15 -2.52
CA TYR A 345 -10.31 15.32 -2.41
C TYR A 345 -10.04 14.52 -3.69
N VAL A 346 -11.04 13.82 -4.24
CA VAL A 346 -10.89 12.98 -5.44
C VAL A 346 -10.42 13.82 -6.63
N ILE A 347 -11.06 14.97 -6.86
CA ILE A 347 -10.73 15.91 -7.93
C ILE A 347 -9.33 16.46 -7.72
N ALA A 348 -8.99 16.95 -6.51
CA ALA A 348 -7.68 17.52 -6.25
C ALA A 348 -6.53 16.50 -6.34
N LYS A 349 -6.82 15.21 -6.09
CA LYS A 349 -5.86 14.11 -6.26
C LYS A 349 -5.62 13.78 -7.73
N GLN A 350 -6.67 13.75 -8.54
CA GLN A 350 -6.62 13.26 -9.93
C GLN A 350 -6.39 14.36 -10.98
N ALA A 351 -6.82 15.60 -10.71
CA ALA A 351 -6.69 16.69 -11.66
C ALA A 351 -5.22 17.08 -11.90
N LYS A 352 -4.88 17.30 -13.18
CA LYS A 352 -3.60 17.91 -13.56
C LYS A 352 -3.66 19.41 -13.25
N ARG A 353 -2.56 19.98 -12.73
CA ARG A 353 -2.46 21.37 -12.27
C ARG A 353 -3.03 22.41 -13.25
N PHE A 354 -2.83 22.21 -14.56
CA PHE A 354 -3.31 23.12 -15.60
C PHE A 354 -4.84 23.16 -15.74
N ASN A 355 -5.57 22.15 -15.26
CA ASN A 355 -7.02 22.04 -15.45
C ASN A 355 -7.82 22.49 -14.23
N ASN A 356 -7.15 22.92 -13.16
CA ASN A 356 -7.80 23.32 -11.90
C ASN A 356 -8.81 24.46 -12.12
N HIS A 357 -8.40 25.50 -12.86
CA HIS A 357 -9.25 26.65 -13.17
C HIS A 357 -10.48 26.24 -14.01
N GLN A 358 -10.31 25.37 -15.00
CA GLN A 358 -11.41 24.91 -15.86
C GLN A 358 -12.51 24.20 -15.06
N ILE A 359 -12.16 23.43 -14.03
CA ILE A 359 -13.13 22.72 -13.19
C ILE A 359 -13.91 23.71 -12.32
N SER A 360 -13.20 24.61 -11.63
CA SER A 360 -13.81 25.63 -10.78
C SER A 360 -14.70 26.58 -11.58
N GLU A 361 -14.22 27.06 -12.73
CA GLU A 361 -14.97 27.94 -13.63
C GLU A 361 -16.18 27.24 -14.23
N ALA A 362 -16.06 26.00 -14.69
CA ALA A 362 -17.19 25.27 -15.25
C ALA A 362 -18.28 25.01 -14.20
N PHE A 363 -17.91 24.69 -12.96
CA PHE A 363 -18.86 24.53 -11.86
C PHE A 363 -19.58 25.85 -11.55
N ALA A 364 -18.84 26.93 -11.35
CA ALA A 364 -19.40 28.25 -11.08
C ALA A 364 -20.29 28.75 -12.23
N LEU A 365 -19.86 28.56 -13.47
CA LEU A 365 -20.64 28.91 -14.66
C LEU A 365 -21.93 28.09 -14.74
N SER A 366 -21.89 26.79 -14.43
CA SER A 366 -23.07 25.93 -14.46
C SER A 366 -24.12 26.38 -13.44
N LEU A 367 -23.69 26.75 -12.23
CA LEU A 367 -24.58 27.33 -11.22
C LEU A 367 -25.15 28.68 -11.66
N LYS A 368 -24.33 29.54 -12.28
CA LYS A 368 -24.78 30.83 -12.83
C LYS A 368 -25.80 30.66 -13.95
N VAL A 369 -25.58 29.72 -14.88
CA VAL A 369 -26.50 29.41 -15.97
C VAL A 369 -27.81 28.86 -15.42
N ALA A 370 -27.74 27.92 -14.47
CA ALA A 370 -28.93 27.40 -13.80
C ALA A 370 -29.78 28.50 -13.15
N ARG A 371 -29.15 29.51 -12.53
CA ARG A 371 -29.83 30.68 -11.96
C ARG A 371 -30.45 31.60 -13.03
N GLY A 372 -29.73 31.87 -14.11
CA GLY A 372 -30.22 32.74 -15.19
C GLY A 372 -31.38 32.13 -16.01
N GLU A 373 -31.45 30.80 -16.05
CA GLU A 373 -32.44 30.02 -16.79
C GLU A 373 -33.53 29.41 -15.90
N ILE A 374 -33.59 29.87 -14.66
CA ILE A 374 -34.44 29.26 -13.64
C ILE A 374 -35.93 29.46 -13.88
N ALA A 375 -36.31 30.52 -14.61
CA ALA A 375 -37.68 30.73 -15.08
C ALA A 375 -38.16 29.58 -15.97
N TRP A 376 -37.23 28.94 -16.68
CA TRP A 376 -37.55 27.88 -17.63
C TRP A 376 -37.76 26.56 -16.89
N TYR A 377 -36.74 26.14 -16.16
CA TYR A 377 -36.73 24.84 -15.50
C TYR A 377 -37.45 24.82 -14.15
N ARG A 378 -37.76 26.00 -13.60
CA ARG A 378 -38.47 26.21 -12.32
C ARG A 378 -37.80 25.56 -11.11
N ILE A 379 -36.51 25.29 -11.22
CA ILE A 379 -35.73 24.63 -10.17
C ILE A 379 -35.52 25.63 -9.02
N PRO A 380 -35.57 25.21 -7.75
CA PRO A 380 -35.17 26.07 -6.63
C PRO A 380 -33.68 26.43 -6.70
N PRO A 381 -33.30 27.65 -6.28
CA PRO A 381 -31.92 28.15 -6.39
C PRO A 381 -30.97 27.39 -5.46
N ASP A 382 -31.51 26.81 -4.39
CA ASP A 382 -30.78 26.05 -3.36
C ASP A 382 -30.96 24.53 -3.56
N SER A 383 -31.24 24.07 -4.78
CA SER A 383 -31.36 22.63 -5.07
C SER A 383 -30.01 21.94 -4.86
N GLU A 384 -29.87 21.29 -3.70
CA GLU A 384 -28.69 20.50 -3.35
C GLU A 384 -28.46 19.36 -4.35
N LYS A 385 -29.56 18.80 -4.87
CA LYS A 385 -29.51 17.72 -5.87
C LYS A 385 -28.89 18.18 -7.19
N LEU A 386 -29.24 19.37 -7.67
CA LEU A 386 -28.62 19.96 -8.86
C LEU A 386 -27.12 20.18 -8.64
N LYS A 387 -26.76 20.73 -7.48
CA LYS A 387 -25.36 20.98 -7.11
C LYS A 387 -24.55 19.68 -7.07
N ILE A 388 -25.08 18.64 -6.43
CA ILE A 388 -24.46 17.31 -6.36
C ILE A 388 -24.27 16.71 -7.75
N GLU A 389 -25.26 16.83 -8.64
CA GLU A 389 -25.14 16.24 -9.97
C GLU A 389 -24.13 16.98 -10.86
N ILE A 390 -24.06 18.32 -10.79
CA ILE A 390 -23.01 19.11 -11.44
C ILE A 390 -21.64 18.73 -10.86
N GLU A 391 -21.53 18.61 -9.54
CA GLU A 391 -20.32 18.18 -8.83
C GLU A 391 -19.84 16.80 -9.30
N ASN A 392 -20.76 15.85 -9.48
CA ASN A 392 -20.48 14.52 -9.99
C ASN A 392 -19.95 14.57 -11.44
N GLN A 393 -20.46 15.46 -12.29
CA GLN A 393 -19.90 15.64 -13.63
C GLN A 393 -18.47 16.22 -13.57
N CYS A 394 -18.20 17.14 -12.65
CA CYS A 394 -16.85 17.66 -12.41
C CYS A 394 -15.88 16.56 -11.98
N ALA A 395 -16.30 15.67 -11.07
CA ALA A 395 -15.51 14.53 -10.62
C ALA A 395 -15.25 13.51 -11.74
N LYS A 396 -16.23 13.30 -12.62
CA LYS A 396 -16.16 12.29 -13.68
C LYS A 396 -15.32 12.73 -14.89
N HIS A 397 -15.41 14.00 -15.29
CA HIS A 397 -14.87 14.47 -16.57
C HIS A 397 -13.69 15.42 -16.47
N LEU A 398 -13.23 15.76 -15.25
CA LEU A 398 -12.04 16.56 -14.94
C LEU A 398 -11.69 17.60 -16.04
N SER A 399 -10.74 17.29 -16.92
CA SER A 399 -10.23 18.20 -17.97
C SER A 399 -11.20 18.55 -19.10
N THR A 400 -12.31 17.83 -19.22
CA THR A 400 -13.31 17.98 -20.29
C THR A 400 -14.68 18.34 -19.75
N VAL A 401 -14.76 18.71 -18.47
CA VAL A 401 -16.04 19.03 -17.80
C VAL A 401 -16.83 20.12 -18.52
N ARG A 402 -16.17 21.16 -19.04
CA ARG A 402 -16.82 22.24 -19.80
C ARG A 402 -17.49 21.72 -21.07
N ILE A 403 -16.77 20.92 -21.87
CA ILE A 403 -17.29 20.30 -23.09
C ILE A 403 -18.49 19.41 -22.74
N HIS A 404 -18.39 18.63 -21.67
CA HIS A 404 -19.45 17.72 -21.26
C HIS A 404 -20.71 18.46 -20.77
N LEU A 405 -20.55 19.49 -19.95
CA LEU A 405 -21.68 20.24 -19.39
C LEU A 405 -22.38 21.10 -20.45
N PHE A 406 -21.62 21.81 -21.28
CA PHE A 406 -22.16 22.79 -22.22
C PHE A 406 -22.27 22.23 -23.64
N GLU A 407 -21.16 21.90 -24.30
CA GLU A 407 -21.16 21.49 -25.73
C GLU A 407 -21.89 20.15 -25.98
N ARG A 408 -21.89 19.23 -25.00
CA ARG A 408 -22.63 17.96 -25.08
C ARG A 408 -24.00 18.03 -24.39
N GLY A 409 -24.44 19.21 -23.95
CA GLY A 409 -25.77 19.45 -23.40
C GLY A 409 -26.10 18.70 -22.09
N ARG A 410 -25.10 18.24 -21.31
CA ARG A 410 -25.40 17.51 -20.06
C ARG A 410 -26.03 18.40 -19.01
N LEU A 411 -25.67 19.69 -18.96
CA LEU A 411 -26.30 20.63 -18.03
C LEU A 411 -27.80 20.73 -18.32
N ASN A 412 -28.19 20.87 -19.59
CA ASN A 412 -29.60 20.84 -20.00
C ASN A 412 -30.29 19.55 -19.53
N LYS A 413 -29.68 18.39 -19.77
CA LYS A 413 -30.23 17.10 -19.31
C LYS A 413 -30.46 17.06 -17.79
N ILE A 414 -29.52 17.57 -17.00
CA ILE A 414 -29.64 17.61 -15.53
C ILE A 414 -30.79 18.55 -15.12
N LEU A 415 -30.85 19.75 -15.71
CA LEU A 415 -31.92 20.71 -15.43
C LEU A 415 -33.30 20.16 -15.83
N LEU A 416 -33.40 19.49 -16.97
CA LEU A 416 -34.62 18.80 -17.40
C LEU A 416 -35.05 17.72 -16.39
N GLN A 417 -34.11 16.91 -15.88
CA GLN A 417 -34.42 15.86 -14.92
C GLN A 417 -34.92 16.42 -13.58
N GLU A 418 -34.34 17.52 -13.09
CA GLU A 418 -34.80 18.17 -11.87
C GLU A 418 -36.15 18.87 -12.07
N GLY A 419 -36.31 19.64 -13.16
CA GLY A 419 -37.56 20.34 -13.48
C GLY A 419 -38.72 19.38 -13.72
N LYS A 420 -38.46 18.20 -14.29
CA LYS A 420 -39.45 17.15 -14.52
C LYS A 420 -40.22 16.77 -13.26
N LYS A 421 -39.57 16.69 -12.10
CA LYS A 421 -40.26 16.36 -10.84
C LYS A 421 -41.38 17.36 -10.53
N LEU A 422 -41.09 18.66 -10.67
CA LEU A 422 -42.08 19.72 -10.48
C LEU A 422 -43.21 19.68 -11.51
N ILE A 423 -42.87 19.29 -12.75
CA ILE A 423 -43.88 19.08 -13.81
C ILE A 423 -44.83 17.95 -13.43
N ARG A 424 -44.31 16.83 -12.91
CA ARG A 424 -45.12 15.69 -12.47
C ARG A 424 -46.09 16.10 -11.36
N GLU A 425 -45.57 16.75 -10.32
CA GLU A 425 -46.37 17.25 -9.19
C GLU A 425 -47.48 18.21 -9.68
N TYR A 426 -47.18 19.07 -10.65
CA TYR A 426 -48.17 19.98 -11.22
C TYR A 426 -49.22 19.26 -12.09
N LEU A 427 -48.82 18.26 -12.88
CA LEU A 427 -49.73 17.44 -13.68
C LEU A 427 -50.71 16.67 -12.78
N GLU A 428 -50.21 16.06 -11.71
CA GLU A 428 -51.03 15.35 -10.73
C GLU A 428 -52.02 16.29 -10.03
N ARG A 429 -51.60 17.53 -9.75
CA ARG A 429 -52.48 18.55 -9.17
C ARG A 429 -53.61 18.97 -10.12
N VAL A 430 -53.34 19.02 -11.42
CA VAL A 430 -54.32 19.49 -12.43
C VAL A 430 -55.25 18.36 -12.89
N TYR A 431 -54.72 17.15 -13.12
CA TYR A 431 -55.44 16.02 -13.71
C TYR A 431 -55.71 14.85 -12.77
N GLY A 432 -55.20 14.90 -11.53
CA GLY A 432 -55.27 13.81 -10.57
C GLY A 432 -54.04 12.89 -10.56
N ASP A 433 -53.87 12.15 -9.47
CA ASP A 433 -52.77 11.21 -9.20
C ASP A 433 -52.61 10.11 -10.27
N LYS A 434 -53.73 9.63 -10.82
CA LYS A 434 -53.79 8.61 -11.89
C LYS A 434 -53.22 9.05 -13.23
N VAL A 435 -52.86 10.33 -13.40
CA VAL A 435 -52.23 10.81 -14.64
C VAL A 435 -50.89 10.11 -14.91
N SER A 436 -50.19 9.69 -13.83
CA SER A 436 -48.92 8.97 -13.90
C SER A 436 -49.05 7.54 -14.45
N ASP A 437 -50.23 6.92 -14.32
CA ASP A 437 -50.53 5.58 -14.81
C ASP A 437 -50.86 5.56 -16.32
N LEU A 438 -51.02 6.74 -16.94
CA LEU A 438 -51.34 6.84 -18.37
C LEU A 438 -50.15 6.41 -19.22
N HIS A 439 -50.39 5.56 -20.23
CA HIS A 439 -49.37 5.15 -21.19
C HIS A 439 -48.69 6.34 -21.90
N CYS A 440 -49.38 7.48 -22.04
CA CYS A 440 -48.84 8.69 -22.66
C CYS A 440 -48.13 9.66 -21.68
N TYR A 441 -47.99 9.31 -20.39
CA TYR A 441 -47.45 10.21 -19.36
C TYR A 441 -46.08 10.79 -19.70
N PHE A 442 -45.18 9.98 -20.28
CA PHE A 442 -43.85 10.46 -20.70
C PHE A 442 -43.90 11.59 -21.74
N ARG A 443 -44.98 11.69 -22.54
CA ARG A 443 -45.20 12.77 -23.50
C ARG A 443 -45.74 14.05 -22.84
N LEU A 444 -46.43 13.90 -21.70
CA LEU A 444 -46.92 15.00 -20.88
C LEU A 444 -45.80 15.63 -20.05
N GLU A 445 -44.84 14.81 -19.61
CA GLU A 445 -43.73 15.20 -18.75
C GLU A 445 -42.61 15.96 -19.49
N THR A 446 -42.99 16.99 -20.25
CA THR A 446 -42.07 17.88 -20.95
C THR A 446 -42.31 19.33 -20.55
N ILE A 447 -41.23 20.13 -20.51
CA ILE A 447 -41.30 21.55 -20.15
C ILE A 447 -42.29 22.31 -21.04
N HIS A 448 -42.31 22.02 -22.34
CA HIS A 448 -43.22 22.66 -23.28
C HIS A 448 -44.69 22.39 -22.98
N GLN A 449 -45.05 21.16 -22.58
CA GLN A 449 -46.43 20.84 -22.22
C GLN A 449 -46.83 21.49 -20.89
N TYR A 450 -45.89 21.58 -19.96
CA TYR A 450 -46.07 22.34 -18.72
C TYR A 450 -46.36 23.83 -19.00
N TYR A 451 -45.64 24.46 -19.93
CA TYR A 451 -45.88 25.86 -20.30
C TYR A 451 -47.25 26.08 -20.95
N LYS A 452 -47.70 25.14 -21.79
CA LYS A 452 -49.07 25.20 -22.34
C LYS A 452 -50.10 25.15 -21.22
N LEU A 453 -49.93 24.25 -20.24
CA LEU A 453 -50.85 24.21 -19.11
C LEU A 453 -50.82 25.49 -18.28
N LYS A 454 -49.64 26.09 -18.09
CA LYS A 454 -49.52 27.39 -17.43
C LYS A 454 -50.22 28.51 -18.20
N TYR A 455 -50.19 28.45 -19.53
CA TYR A 455 -50.97 29.37 -20.35
C TYR A 455 -52.45 29.27 -20.02
N PHE A 456 -53.03 28.06 -20.07
CA PHE A 456 -54.45 27.89 -19.74
C PHE A 456 -54.71 28.38 -18.31
N HIS A 457 -53.93 27.95 -17.32
CA HIS A 457 -54.09 28.40 -15.93
C HIS A 457 -54.16 29.93 -15.75
N TYR A 458 -53.43 30.72 -16.55
CA TYR A 458 -53.36 32.18 -16.40
C TYR A 458 -54.24 32.98 -17.36
N HIS A 459 -54.61 32.42 -18.51
CA HIS A 459 -55.28 33.16 -19.59
C HIS A 459 -56.64 32.59 -19.97
N GLU A 460 -56.95 31.33 -19.65
CA GLU A 460 -58.20 30.66 -20.01
C GLU A 460 -58.78 29.85 -18.84
N GLU A 461 -60.09 29.99 -18.58
CA GLU A 461 -60.70 29.33 -17.42
C GLU A 461 -60.86 27.80 -17.60
N ALA A 462 -60.95 27.32 -18.84
CA ALA A 462 -61.10 25.90 -19.16
C ALA A 462 -59.74 25.24 -19.41
N VAL A 463 -59.34 24.32 -18.53
CA VAL A 463 -58.15 23.49 -18.75
C VAL A 463 -58.49 22.39 -19.77
N PRO A 464 -57.69 22.20 -20.84
CA PRO A 464 -57.94 21.16 -21.83
C PRO A 464 -57.79 19.77 -21.21
N SER A 465 -58.41 18.76 -21.80
CA SER A 465 -58.17 17.36 -21.44
C SER A 465 -56.74 16.92 -21.80
N VAL A 466 -56.29 15.83 -21.17
CA VAL A 466 -54.98 15.22 -21.45
C VAL A 466 -54.78 14.93 -22.95
N SER A 467 -55.82 14.44 -23.64
CA SER A 467 -55.73 14.16 -25.08
C SER A 467 -55.60 15.43 -25.90
N GLU A 468 -56.25 16.52 -25.51
CA GLU A 468 -56.21 17.79 -26.25
C GLU A 468 -54.85 18.45 -26.08
N LEU A 469 -54.33 18.51 -24.85
CA LEU A 469 -53.02 19.10 -24.56
C LEU A 469 -51.89 18.47 -25.39
N ILE A 470 -51.87 17.14 -25.50
CA ILE A 470 -50.85 16.42 -26.27
C ILE A 470 -50.98 16.71 -27.77
N LYS A 471 -52.21 16.85 -28.28
CA LYS A 471 -52.49 17.08 -29.70
C LYS A 471 -52.11 18.49 -30.16
N ILE A 472 -52.19 19.48 -29.28
CA ILE A 472 -51.79 20.86 -29.61
C ILE A 472 -50.31 20.87 -29.97
N SER A 473 -49.97 21.11 -31.23
CA SER A 473 -48.57 21.25 -31.65
C SER A 473 -47.99 22.62 -31.26
N ARG A 474 -46.66 22.78 -31.27
CA ARG A 474 -46.00 24.08 -31.01
C ARG A 474 -46.39 25.13 -32.05
N LYS A 475 -46.50 24.71 -33.32
CA LYS A 475 -46.92 25.56 -34.44
C LYS A 475 -48.35 26.09 -34.27
N GLU A 476 -49.27 25.23 -33.84
CA GLU A 476 -50.68 25.63 -33.61
C GLU A 476 -50.85 26.45 -32.33
N PHE A 477 -50.01 26.22 -31.32
CA PHE A 477 -50.05 26.97 -30.08
C PHE A 477 -49.52 28.41 -30.21
N HIS A 478 -48.57 28.62 -31.11
CA HIS A 478 -47.87 29.90 -31.26
C HIS A 478 -48.79 31.12 -31.48
N PRO A 479 -49.77 31.11 -32.41
CA PRO A 479 -50.71 32.23 -32.56
C PRO A 479 -51.54 32.50 -31.30
N THR A 480 -51.94 31.45 -30.58
CA THR A 480 -52.72 31.55 -29.34
C THR A 480 -51.89 32.18 -28.22
N LEU A 481 -50.62 31.82 -28.13
CA LEU A 481 -49.67 32.37 -27.17
C LEU A 481 -49.45 33.88 -27.37
N ILE A 482 -49.26 34.31 -28.62
CA ILE A 482 -49.08 35.75 -28.95
C ILE A 482 -50.33 36.54 -28.60
N LYS A 483 -51.53 36.05 -28.95
CA LYS A 483 -52.80 36.70 -28.58
C LYS A 483 -52.95 36.83 -27.07
N GLY A 484 -52.60 35.77 -26.33
CA GLY A 484 -52.65 35.80 -24.86
C GLY A 484 -51.63 36.78 -24.26
N TYR A 485 -50.44 36.91 -24.86
CA TYR A 485 -49.47 37.91 -24.47
C TYR A 485 -50.00 39.34 -24.63
N GLU A 486 -50.53 39.68 -25.80
CA GLU A 486 -51.08 41.01 -26.08
C GLU A 486 -52.24 41.35 -25.14
N ALA A 487 -53.14 40.38 -24.92
CA ALA A 487 -54.25 40.52 -23.98
C ALA A 487 -53.75 40.76 -22.55
N PHE A 488 -52.70 40.04 -22.12
CA PHE A 488 -52.11 40.18 -20.80
C PHE A 488 -51.45 41.55 -20.59
N VAL A 489 -50.65 42.00 -21.56
CA VAL A 489 -49.99 43.31 -21.54
C VAL A 489 -51.05 44.42 -21.47
N LYS A 490 -52.11 44.32 -22.27
CA LYS A 490 -53.23 45.27 -22.26
C LYS A 490 -53.98 45.27 -20.92
N LYS A 491 -54.31 44.08 -20.39
CA LYS A 491 -55.02 43.92 -19.11
C LYS A 491 -54.23 44.49 -17.94
N LYS A 492 -52.91 44.30 -17.94
CA LYS A 492 -52.00 44.81 -16.90
C LYS A 492 -51.50 46.24 -17.16
N ARG A 493 -51.90 46.86 -18.28
CA ARG A 493 -51.50 48.22 -18.70
C ARG A 493 -49.97 48.39 -18.73
N LEU A 494 -49.27 47.40 -19.27
CA LEU A 494 -47.79 47.40 -19.33
C LEU A 494 -47.30 48.02 -20.64
N GLN A 495 -46.20 48.75 -20.56
CA GLN A 495 -45.42 49.24 -21.70
C GLN A 495 -44.08 48.51 -21.70
N ILE A 496 -43.90 47.61 -22.67
CA ILE A 496 -42.68 46.82 -22.81
C ILE A 496 -41.76 47.52 -23.83
N PRO A 497 -40.55 47.98 -23.43
CA PRO A 497 -39.67 48.71 -24.34
C PRO A 497 -39.21 47.85 -25.52
N THR A 498 -39.17 48.41 -26.72
CA THR A 498 -38.66 47.74 -27.93
C THR A 498 -37.21 47.24 -27.75
N ALA A 499 -36.41 47.96 -26.95
CA ALA A 499 -35.06 47.54 -26.61
C ALA A 499 -35.01 46.22 -25.83
N LEU A 500 -36.00 45.94 -24.97
CA LEU A 500 -36.08 44.70 -24.22
C LEU A 500 -36.41 43.52 -25.14
N TYR A 501 -37.35 43.68 -26.07
CA TYR A 501 -37.63 42.64 -27.09
C TYR A 501 -36.38 42.29 -27.90
N LYS A 502 -35.65 43.31 -28.39
CA LYS A 502 -34.41 43.10 -29.14
C LYS A 502 -33.37 42.33 -28.31
N LYS A 503 -33.20 42.68 -27.04
CA LYS A 503 -32.27 41.99 -26.13
C LYS A 503 -32.67 40.53 -25.85
N ILE A 504 -33.96 40.27 -25.67
CA ILE A 504 -34.47 38.91 -25.42
C ILE A 504 -34.38 38.06 -26.68
N ALA A 505 -34.65 38.64 -27.85
CA ALA A 505 -34.51 37.97 -29.14
C ALA A 505 -33.05 37.61 -29.43
N SER A 506 -32.09 38.48 -29.10
CA SER A 506 -30.66 38.21 -29.30
C SER A 506 -30.04 37.31 -28.24
N SER A 507 -30.75 36.99 -27.17
CA SER A 507 -30.25 36.15 -26.07
C SER A 507 -30.83 34.75 -26.20
N GLU A 508 -30.08 33.86 -26.84
CA GLU A 508 -30.39 32.42 -26.90
C GLU A 508 -30.08 31.74 -25.56
N SER A 509 -30.88 30.74 -25.22
CA SER A 509 -30.63 29.91 -24.04
C SER A 509 -29.33 29.12 -24.19
N VAL A 510 -28.50 29.18 -23.16
CA VAL A 510 -27.24 28.43 -23.05
C VAL A 510 -27.49 26.92 -22.99
N THR A 511 -28.67 26.50 -22.53
CA THR A 511 -29.08 25.09 -22.51
C THR A 511 -29.79 24.61 -23.77
N GLU A 512 -29.98 25.47 -24.77
CA GLU A 512 -30.56 25.11 -26.09
C GLU A 512 -31.95 24.46 -25.98
N TRP A 513 -32.80 24.88 -25.02
CA TRP A 513 -34.17 24.36 -24.95
C TRP A 513 -35.12 24.96 -26.01
N GLU A 514 -34.72 26.06 -26.63
CA GLU A 514 -35.52 26.85 -27.56
C GLU A 514 -35.72 26.09 -28.89
N ASP A 515 -36.93 26.17 -29.45
CA ASP A 515 -37.27 25.66 -30.77
C ASP A 515 -37.51 26.81 -31.77
N THR A 516 -37.69 26.47 -33.05
CA THR A 516 -37.93 27.44 -34.13
C THR A 516 -39.23 28.26 -33.96
N TYR A 517 -40.10 27.90 -33.01
CA TYR A 517 -41.37 28.57 -32.73
C TYR A 517 -41.34 29.40 -31.43
N THR A 518 -40.22 29.39 -30.71
CA THR A 518 -40.05 30.12 -29.43
C THR A 518 -39.88 31.60 -29.70
N THR A 519 -40.70 32.44 -29.07
CA THR A 519 -40.69 33.90 -29.32
C THR A 519 -40.22 34.71 -28.12
N PRO A 520 -39.79 35.98 -28.32
CA PRO A 520 -39.52 36.90 -27.22
C PRO A 520 -40.72 37.09 -26.28
N GLU A 521 -41.94 37.11 -26.82
CA GLU A 521 -43.19 37.21 -26.06
C GLU A 521 -43.39 36.01 -25.13
N GLU A 522 -43.13 34.79 -25.63
CA GLU A 522 -43.14 33.57 -24.81
C GLU A 522 -42.15 33.69 -23.65
N LYS A 523 -40.90 34.07 -23.94
CA LYS A 523 -39.85 34.24 -22.93
C LYS A 523 -40.23 35.26 -21.85
N ILE A 524 -40.88 36.35 -22.25
CA ILE A 524 -41.38 37.37 -21.32
C ILE A 524 -42.54 36.83 -20.46
N LEU A 525 -43.52 36.17 -21.08
CA LEU A 525 -44.66 35.58 -20.37
C LEU A 525 -44.22 34.57 -19.32
N LEU A 526 -43.29 33.69 -19.67
CA LEU A 526 -42.75 32.68 -18.76
C LEU A 526 -42.10 33.31 -17.52
N ARG A 527 -41.37 34.42 -17.68
CA ARG A 527 -40.83 35.20 -16.55
C ARG A 527 -41.94 35.81 -15.69
N PHE A 528 -42.99 36.35 -16.30
CA PHE A 528 -44.15 36.86 -15.56
C PHE A 528 -44.88 35.76 -14.79
N TRP A 529 -45.16 34.62 -15.43
CA TRP A 529 -45.80 33.48 -14.77
C TRP A 529 -44.96 32.94 -13.62
N PHE A 530 -43.64 32.89 -13.78
CA PHE A 530 -42.75 32.52 -12.69
C PHE A 530 -42.90 33.47 -11.49
N LEU A 531 -42.90 34.78 -11.71
CA LEU A 531 -43.09 35.78 -10.66
C LEU A 531 -44.47 35.68 -10.00
N MET A 532 -45.53 35.49 -10.80
CA MET A 532 -46.91 35.35 -10.32
C MET A 532 -47.11 34.09 -9.49
N ASP A 533 -46.48 32.97 -9.87
CA ASP A 533 -46.50 31.72 -9.09
C ASP A 533 -45.89 31.88 -7.69
N HIS A 534 -45.06 32.90 -7.49
CA HIS A 534 -44.45 33.25 -6.20
C HIS A 534 -45.10 34.49 -5.55
N GLY A 535 -46.31 34.85 -5.96
CA GLY A 535 -47.11 35.90 -5.33
C GLY A 535 -46.74 37.33 -5.71
N VAL A 536 -45.85 37.54 -6.70
CA VAL A 536 -45.47 38.89 -7.13
C VAL A 536 -46.52 39.49 -8.04
N THR A 537 -46.96 40.71 -7.72
CA THR A 537 -47.89 41.47 -8.56
C THR A 537 -47.16 42.14 -9.72
N ILE A 538 -47.54 41.79 -10.96
CA ILE A 538 -46.96 42.37 -12.17
C ILE A 538 -47.50 43.79 -12.40
N ASN A 539 -46.61 44.78 -12.47
CA ASN A 539 -46.89 46.18 -12.74
C ASN A 539 -45.74 46.84 -13.53
N GLN A 540 -45.94 48.09 -13.98
CA GLN A 540 -44.94 48.79 -14.79
C GLN A 540 -43.60 49.02 -14.06
N LYS A 541 -43.64 49.30 -12.74
CA LYS A 541 -42.41 49.51 -11.94
C LYS A 541 -41.48 48.31 -11.98
N LEU A 542 -42.03 47.09 -12.01
CA LEU A 542 -41.25 45.86 -12.11
C LEU A 542 -40.55 45.73 -13.47
N VAL A 543 -41.23 46.15 -14.55
CA VAL A 543 -40.66 46.17 -15.90
C VAL A 543 -39.53 47.20 -15.98
N ASP A 544 -39.77 48.41 -15.47
CA ASP A 544 -38.79 49.51 -15.47
C ASP A 544 -37.56 49.17 -14.60
N GLY A 545 -37.77 48.42 -13.52
CA GLY A 545 -36.70 47.90 -12.66
C GLY A 545 -35.80 46.84 -13.31
N GLY A 546 -36.07 46.43 -14.55
CA GLY A 546 -35.19 45.56 -15.32
C GLY A 546 -35.24 44.07 -14.96
N VAL A 547 -36.24 43.63 -14.19
CA VAL A 547 -36.41 42.22 -13.74
C VAL A 547 -36.53 41.23 -14.92
N LEU A 548 -36.96 41.73 -16.08
CA LEU A 548 -37.13 40.93 -17.30
C LEU A 548 -35.87 40.83 -18.17
N GLN A 549 -34.77 41.48 -17.78
CA GLN A 549 -33.53 41.43 -18.57
C GLN A 549 -32.97 39.99 -18.63
N PRO A 550 -32.39 39.57 -19.76
CA PRO A 550 -31.69 38.29 -19.85
C PRO A 550 -30.61 38.15 -18.76
N GLY A 551 -30.51 36.99 -18.13
CA GLY A 551 -29.54 36.71 -17.07
C GLY A 551 -29.89 37.29 -15.68
N PHE A 552 -31.01 37.99 -15.52
CA PHE A 552 -31.48 38.45 -14.22
C PHE A 552 -31.90 37.27 -13.34
N ASP A 553 -31.41 37.22 -12.09
CA ASP A 553 -31.72 36.17 -11.11
C ASP A 553 -33.06 36.46 -10.43
N LEU A 554 -34.13 35.82 -10.92
CA LEU A 554 -35.48 36.00 -10.39
C LEU A 554 -35.62 35.46 -8.96
N TRP A 555 -34.84 34.45 -8.56
CA TRP A 555 -34.93 33.91 -7.20
C TRP A 555 -34.26 34.81 -6.18
N GLU A 556 -33.10 35.40 -6.52
CA GLU A 556 -32.46 36.40 -5.66
C GLU A 556 -33.39 37.59 -5.43
N PHE A 557 -34.08 38.04 -6.48
CA PHE A 557 -35.11 39.08 -6.37
C PHE A 557 -36.26 38.67 -5.43
N LEU A 558 -36.80 37.46 -5.57
CA LEU A 558 -37.87 36.95 -4.70
C LEU A 558 -37.43 36.87 -3.22
N LYS A 559 -36.19 36.43 -2.95
CA LYS A 559 -35.62 36.43 -1.58
C LYS A 559 -35.51 37.84 -1.00
N GLY A 560 -35.20 38.84 -1.83
CA GLY A 560 -35.13 40.24 -1.43
C GLY A 560 -36.48 40.86 -1.05
N GLN A 561 -37.58 40.38 -1.63
CA GLN A 561 -38.95 40.85 -1.35
C GLN A 561 -39.47 40.37 0.03
N GLY A 562 -38.92 39.29 0.59
CA GLY A 562 -39.32 38.73 1.89
C GLY A 562 -38.56 39.27 3.11
N LYS A 563 -37.74 40.33 2.94
CA LYS A 563 -36.96 40.96 4.02
C LYS A 563 -37.52 42.32 4.50
N SER A 564 -38.76 42.65 4.15
CA SER A 564 -39.48 43.84 4.64
C SER A 564 -40.37 43.53 5.82
#